data_AF-A0A352HR15-F1
#
_entry.id   AF-A0A352HR15-F1
#
_cell.length_a   1.000
_cell.length_b   1.000
_cell.length_c   1.000
_cell.angle_alpha   90.00
_cell.angle_beta   90.00
_cell.angle_gamma   90.00
#
_symmetry.space_group_name_H-M   'P 1'
#
loop_
_entity.id
_entity.type
_entity.pdbx_description
1 polymer ?
#
loop_
_entity_poly.entity_id
_entity_poly.type
_entity_poly.pdbx_seq_one_letter_code
_entity_poly.pdbx_strand_id
1 'polypeptide(L)'
;LNNQGGGIFRFIPSTRSLPERERYFCAPPRLPLNMIAPAYGFEYFAASSANQLQQTLPMFLAPRLAPAILEVVTPGDRSAQILIDYMNRNKQ
;
A
#
# COMPACT_ATOMS: atom_id res chain seq x y z
N LEU A 1 -2.87 2.84 2.23
CA LEU A 1 -2.26 1.79 1.39
C LEU A 1 -0.78 1.68 1.74
N ASN A 2 -0.30 0.49 2.06
CA ASN A 2 1.10 0.19 2.29
C ASN A 2 1.59 -0.79 1.22
N ASN A 3 2.39 -0.28 0.29
CA ASN A 3 3.06 -1.01 -0.78
C ASN A 3 4.59 -0.97 -0.62
N GLN A 4 5.07 -0.68 0.60
CA GLN A 4 6.48 -0.60 0.96
C GLN A 4 7.25 0.47 0.15
N GLY A 5 6.72 1.69 0.12
CA GLY A 5 7.38 2.87 -0.46
C GLY A 5 6.77 3.33 -1.79
N GLY A 6 7.52 4.14 -2.54
CA GLY A 6 7.12 4.70 -3.84
C GLY A 6 6.98 3.64 -4.94
N GLY A 7 5.91 2.84 -4.90
CA GLY A 7 5.67 1.76 -5.88
C GLY A 7 5.58 2.22 -7.34
N ILE A 8 5.31 3.50 -7.58
CA ILE A 8 5.26 4.10 -8.93
C ILE A 8 6.58 3.95 -9.71
N PHE A 9 7.71 4.07 -9.00
CA PHE A 9 9.04 4.02 -9.60
C PHE A 9 9.41 2.63 -10.11
N ARG A 10 8.63 1.60 -9.77
CA ARG A 10 8.84 0.23 -10.27
C ARG A 10 8.26 -0.01 -11.66
N PHE A 11 7.43 0.89 -12.19
CA PHE A 11 6.85 0.75 -13.53
C PHE A 11 7.05 1.96 -14.46
N ILE A 12 7.49 3.12 -13.95
CA ILE A 12 7.90 4.24 -14.79
C ILE A 12 9.16 3.84 -15.61
N PRO A 13 9.16 3.93 -16.95
CA PRO A 13 10.28 3.49 -17.78
C PRO A 13 11.64 4.11 -17.43
N SER A 14 11.66 5.39 -17.06
CA SER A 14 12.88 6.13 -16.73
C SER A 14 13.49 5.77 -15.36
N THR A 15 12.75 5.09 -14.49
CA THR A 15 13.20 4.79 -13.11
C THR A 15 13.19 3.30 -12.78
N ARG A 16 12.39 2.48 -13.48
CA ARG A 16 12.20 1.06 -13.15
C ARG A 16 13.46 0.21 -13.24
N SER A 17 14.43 0.60 -14.07
CA SER A 17 15.67 -0.18 -14.27
C SER A 17 16.88 0.38 -13.52
N LEU A 18 16.70 1.45 -12.72
CA LEU A 18 17.81 2.06 -11.99
C LEU A 18 18.21 1.17 -10.79
N PRO A 19 19.51 0.87 -10.60
CA PRO A 19 19.95 0.08 -9.45
C PRO A 19 19.71 0.80 -8.12
N GLU A 20 19.70 2.14 -8.12
CA GLU A 20 19.46 2.95 -6.92
C GLU A 20 17.97 3.22 -6.65
N ARG A 21 17.07 2.68 -7.48
CA ARG A 21 15.61 2.87 -7.40
C ARG A 21 15.08 2.64 -5.99
N GLU A 22 15.41 1.50 -5.38
CA GLU A 22 14.86 1.16 -4.06
C GLU A 22 15.34 2.12 -2.96
N ARG A 23 16.60 2.56 -3.05
CA ARG A 23 17.22 3.40 -2.02
C ARG A 23 16.74 4.85 -2.09
N TYR A 24 16.69 5.45 -3.28
CA TYR A 24 16.45 6.89 -3.42
C TYR A 24 15.05 7.25 -3.93
N PHE A 25 14.35 6.32 -4.57
CA PHE A 25 13.03 6.58 -5.16
C PHE A 25 11.92 5.88 -4.38
N CYS A 26 12.01 4.55 -4.20
CA CYS A 26 10.97 3.82 -3.45
C CYS A 26 11.06 4.13 -1.95
N ALA A 27 12.26 4.19 -1.37
CA ALA A 27 12.53 4.65 0.00
C ALA A 27 11.47 4.16 1.01
N PRO A 28 11.35 2.84 1.24
CA PRO A 28 10.29 2.27 2.06
C PRO A 28 10.31 2.86 3.47
N PRO A 29 9.22 3.52 3.91
CA PRO A 29 9.18 4.11 5.25
C PRO A 29 9.09 3.01 6.31
N ARG A 30 9.80 3.18 7.42
CA ARG A 30 9.67 2.34 8.62
C ARG A 30 8.70 3.01 9.59
N LEU A 31 7.40 2.80 9.37
CA LEU A 31 6.33 3.40 10.17
C LEU A 31 5.56 2.30 10.92
N PRO A 32 5.66 2.20 12.26
CA PRO A 32 4.82 1.30 13.05
C PRO A 32 3.42 1.90 13.21
N LEU A 33 2.62 1.89 12.14
CA LEU A 33 1.27 2.49 12.12
C LEU A 33 0.35 1.91 13.20
N ASN A 34 0.52 0.64 13.54
CA ASN A 34 -0.19 -0.03 14.63
C ASN A 34 0.07 0.59 16.01
N MET A 35 1.21 1.27 16.19
CA MET A 35 1.55 1.99 17.43
C MET A 35 1.26 3.49 17.31
N ILE A 36 1.54 4.08 16.16
CA ILE A 36 1.34 5.51 15.91
C ILE A 36 -0.15 5.85 15.94
N ALA A 37 -1.00 5.09 15.25
CA ALA A 37 -2.41 5.42 15.14
C ALA A 37 -3.11 5.50 16.53
N PRO A 38 -2.97 4.51 17.43
CA PRO A 38 -3.53 4.62 18.78
C PRO A 38 -2.93 5.77 19.61
N ALA A 39 -1.63 6.07 19.44
CA ALA A 39 -0.97 7.16 20.16
C ALA A 39 -1.55 8.55 19.81
N TYR A 40 -2.14 8.70 18.62
CA TYR A 40 -2.83 9.92 18.18
C TYR A 40 -4.37 9.82 18.28
N GLY A 41 -4.90 8.81 18.97
CA GLY A 41 -6.34 8.63 19.19
C GLY A 41 -7.10 8.06 17.99
N PHE A 42 -6.42 7.42 17.04
CA PHE A 42 -7.05 6.70 15.94
C PHE A 42 -7.20 5.22 16.28
N GLU A 43 -8.36 4.65 15.94
CA GLU A 43 -8.50 3.19 15.84
C GLU A 43 -7.71 2.67 14.64
N TYR A 44 -7.06 1.51 14.80
CA TYR A 44 -6.22 0.92 13.76
C TYR A 44 -6.75 -0.42 13.29
N PHE A 45 -6.89 -0.55 11.97
CA PHE A 45 -7.26 -1.77 11.28
C PHE A 45 -6.20 -2.09 10.23
N ALA A 46 -5.98 -3.38 9.97
CA ALA A 46 -5.04 -3.82 8.95
C ALA A 46 -5.63 -4.97 8.13
N ALA A 47 -5.33 -4.99 6.84
CA ALA A 47 -5.67 -6.09 5.94
C ALA A 47 -4.51 -6.35 4.96
N SER A 48 -4.01 -7.58 4.94
CA SER A 48 -2.94 -8.03 4.04
C SER A 48 -3.41 -9.02 2.98
N SER A 49 -4.72 -9.23 2.85
CA SER A 49 -5.33 -10.05 1.81
C SER A 49 -6.73 -9.55 1.45
N ALA A 50 -7.25 -9.97 0.29
CA ALA A 50 -8.61 -9.65 -0.13
C ALA A 50 -9.66 -10.14 0.89
N ASN A 51 -9.49 -11.36 1.42
CA ASN A 51 -10.40 -11.92 2.43
C ASN A 51 -10.39 -11.09 3.72
N GLN A 52 -9.21 -10.72 4.22
CA GLN A 52 -9.10 -9.86 5.40
C GLN A 52 -9.71 -8.48 5.13
N LEU A 53 -9.49 -7.91 3.95
CA LEU A 53 -10.08 -6.63 3.59
C LEU A 53 -11.61 -6.72 3.58
N GLN A 54 -12.18 -7.77 3.00
CA GLN A 54 -13.62 -7.99 2.97
C GLN A 54 -14.24 -8.14 4.37
N GLN A 55 -13.52 -8.77 5.29
CA GLN A 55 -13.94 -8.91 6.69
C GLN A 55 -13.76 -7.60 7.49
N THR A 56 -12.69 -6.86 7.22
CA THR A 56 -12.29 -5.69 8.00
C THR A 56 -13.01 -4.42 7.57
N LEU A 57 -13.33 -4.30 6.28
CA LEU A 57 -13.94 -3.10 5.72
C LEU A 57 -15.30 -2.75 6.37
N PRO A 58 -16.23 -3.69 6.61
CA PRO A 58 -17.47 -3.40 7.34
C PRO A 58 -17.21 -2.88 8.76
N MET A 59 -16.25 -3.49 9.47
CA MET A 59 -15.85 -3.01 10.79
C MET A 59 -15.30 -1.59 10.67
N PHE A 60 -14.34 -1.34 9.77
CA PHE A 60 -13.75 -0.03 9.51
C PHE A 60 -14.76 1.05 9.07
N LEU A 61 -15.89 0.71 8.46
CA LEU A 61 -16.91 1.68 8.05
C LEU A 61 -18.02 1.87 9.09
N ALA A 62 -18.09 1.05 10.13
CA ALA A 62 -19.09 1.18 11.17
C ALA A 62 -19.02 2.55 11.87
N PRO A 63 -20.16 3.12 12.33
CA PRO A 63 -20.16 4.35 13.12
C PRO A 63 -19.28 4.21 14.36
N ARG A 64 -18.48 5.25 14.64
CA ARG A 64 -17.55 5.28 15.76
C ARG A 64 -17.29 6.71 16.24
N LEU A 65 -16.87 6.81 17.49
CA LEU A 65 -16.59 8.09 18.16
C LEU A 65 -15.19 8.62 17.81
N ALA A 66 -14.23 7.73 17.56
CA ALA A 66 -12.86 8.06 17.19
C ALA A 66 -12.66 7.94 15.67
N PRO A 67 -11.74 8.72 15.08
CA PRO A 67 -11.32 8.48 13.70
C PRO A 67 -10.60 7.13 13.60
N ALA A 68 -10.62 6.51 12.42
CA ALA A 68 -9.98 5.22 12.18
C ALA A 68 -9.06 5.24 10.96
N ILE A 69 -8.04 4.40 10.98
CA ILE A 69 -7.14 4.13 9.87
C ILE A 69 -7.23 2.65 9.51
N LEU A 70 -7.47 2.37 8.22
CA LEU A 70 -7.31 1.03 7.65
C LEU A 70 -6.05 0.97 6.78
N GLU A 71 -5.07 0.22 7.24
CA GLU A 71 -3.88 -0.10 6.48
C GLU A 71 -4.12 -1.32 5.58
N VAL A 72 -4.22 -1.07 4.27
CA VAL A 72 -4.26 -2.13 3.27
C VAL A 72 -2.83 -2.41 2.78
N VAL A 73 -2.30 -3.57 3.13
CA VAL A 73 -0.94 -4.02 2.81
C VAL A 73 -0.94 -4.77 1.49
N THR A 74 -0.07 -4.39 0.58
CA THR A 74 0.05 -4.97 -0.77
C THR A 74 1.52 -5.23 -1.12
N PRO A 75 1.82 -6.31 -1.87
CA PRO A 75 3.18 -6.54 -2.38
C PRO A 75 3.49 -5.54 -3.51
N GLY A 76 4.43 -4.63 -3.26
CA GLY A 76 4.77 -3.54 -4.20
C GLY A 76 5.30 -4.03 -5.55
N ASP A 77 6.21 -5.01 -5.54
CA ASP A 77 6.81 -5.55 -6.77
C ASP A 77 5.80 -6.25 -7.67
N ARG A 78 4.94 -7.08 -7.06
CA ARG A 78 3.88 -7.79 -7.78
C ARG A 78 2.86 -6.82 -8.38
N SER A 79 2.50 -5.77 -7.64
CA SER A 79 1.57 -4.74 -8.11
C SER A 79 2.11 -4.00 -9.34
N ALA A 80 3.41 -3.70 -9.36
CA ALA A 80 4.06 -3.05 -10.50
C ALA A 80 4.03 -3.93 -11.76
N GLN A 81 4.33 -5.22 -11.63
CA GLN A 81 4.27 -6.14 -12.75
C GLN A 81 2.85 -6.26 -13.33
N ILE A 82 1.84 -6.42 -12.47
CA ILE A 82 0.43 -6.48 -12.88
C ILE A 82 0.03 -5.25 -13.69
N LEU A 83 0.45 -4.05 -13.25
CA LEU A 83 0.15 -2.81 -13.95
C LEU A 83 0.83 -2.73 -15.32
N ILE A 84 2.10 -3.13 -15.42
CA ILE A 84 2.83 -3.18 -16.71
C ILE A 84 2.11 -4.11 -17.69
N ASP A 85 1.74 -5.31 -17.22
CA ASP A 85 1.05 -6.30 -18.05
C ASP A 85 -0.31 -5.79 -18.52
N TYR A 86 -1.07 -5.15 -17.62
CA TYR A 86 -2.35 -4.52 -17.96
C TYR A 86 -2.19 -3.42 -19.03
N MET A 87 -1.19 -2.54 -18.87
CA MET A 87 -0.93 -1.47 -19.84
C MET A 87 -0.49 -2.00 -21.21
N ASN A 88 0.25 -3.11 -21.26
CA ASN A 88 0.66 -3.74 -22.52
C ASN A 88 -0.50 -4.42 -23.25
N ARG A 89 -1.46 -5.00 -22.52
CA ARG A 89 -2.67 -5.61 -23.11
C ARG A 89 -3.56 -4.59 -23.82
N ASN A 90 -3.66 -3.37 -23.30
CA ASN A 90 -4.50 -2.30 -23.87
C ASN A 90 -3.82 -1.50 -25.00
N LYS A 91 -2.60 -1.88 -25.41
CA LYS A 91 -1.87 -1.29 -26.55
C LYS A 91 -2.00 -2.12 -27.84
N GLN A 92 -2.70 -3.26 -27.78
CA GLN A 92 -3.11 -4.05 -28.94
C GLN A 92 -4.44 -3.51 -29.47
#